data_AF-A0A916U195-F1
#
_entry.id   AF-A0A916U195-F1
#
_cell.length_a   1.000
_cell.length_b   1.000
_cell.length_c   1.000
_cell.angle_alpha   90.00
_cell.angle_beta   90.00
_cell.angle_gamma   90.00
#
_symmetry.space_group_name_H-M   'P 1'
#
loop_
_entity.id
_entity.type
_entity.pdbx_description
1 polymer ?
#
loop_
_entity_poly.entity_id
_entity_poly.type
_entity_poly.pdbx_seq_one_letter_code
_entity_poly.pdbx_strand_id
1 'polypeptide(L)'
;MSGDSMSDAVAAAVRVVRESGLPNRTDAMFTTIEGEWDECMAVVKGACDAVGQYGARVSLVLKADIRPGRSGELDGKVDRVEAKLREL
;
A
#
# COMPACT_ATOMS: atom_id res chain seq x y z
N MET A 1 -15.79 6.60 -19.12
CA MET A 1 -15.95 5.83 -17.88
C MET A 1 -15.80 6.81 -16.73
N SER A 2 -16.91 7.08 -16.06
CA SER A 2 -17.10 8.16 -15.08
C SER A 2 -16.32 7.84 -13.79
N GLY A 3 -15.74 8.86 -13.15
CA GLY A 3 -14.84 8.72 -11.99
C GLY A 3 -15.39 7.93 -10.80
N ASP A 4 -16.71 7.78 -10.67
CA ASP A 4 -17.35 6.97 -9.62
C ASP A 4 -16.92 5.49 -9.67
N SER A 5 -16.77 4.92 -10.88
CA SER A 5 -16.36 3.52 -11.04
C SER A 5 -14.91 3.27 -10.62
N MET A 6 -14.03 4.27 -10.71
CA MET A 6 -12.63 4.11 -10.31
C MET A 6 -12.49 4.19 -8.80
N SER A 7 -13.22 5.11 -8.16
CA SER A 7 -13.24 5.23 -6.70
C SER A 7 -13.74 3.96 -6.02
N ASP A 8 -14.77 3.29 -6.59
CA ASP A 8 -15.25 2.00 -6.08
C ASP A 8 -14.19 0.90 -6.17
N ALA A 9 -13.49 0.79 -7.31
CA ALA A 9 -12.42 -0.18 -7.51
C ALA A 9 -11.25 0.07 -6.55
N VAL A 10 -10.86 1.34 -6.35
CA VAL A 10 -9.81 1.72 -5.39
C VAL A 10 -10.25 1.39 -3.96
N ALA A 11 -11.50 1.68 -3.59
CA ALA A 11 -12.04 1.35 -2.28
C ALA A 11 -12.00 -0.17 -2.00
N ALA A 12 -12.29 -1.00 -3.00
CA ALA A 12 -12.21 -2.45 -2.89
C ALA A 12 -10.78 -2.93 -2.60
N ALA A 13 -9.76 -2.39 -3.29
CA ALA A 13 -8.35 -2.68 -2.98
C ALA A 13 -7.94 -2.23 -1.57
N VAL A 14 -8.29 -1.00 -1.20
CA VAL A 14 -7.93 -0.44 0.12
C VAL A 14 -8.60 -1.22 1.26
N ARG A 15 -9.81 -1.76 1.05
CA ARG A 15 -10.46 -2.65 2.02
C ARG A 15 -9.63 -3.91 2.27
N VAL A 16 -9.15 -4.58 1.23
CA VAL A 16 -8.28 -5.77 1.37
C VAL A 16 -7.03 -5.44 2.17
N VAL A 17 -6.41 -4.29 1.89
CA VAL A 17 -5.23 -3.84 2.65
C VAL A 17 -5.56 -3.64 4.13
N ARG A 18 -6.66 -2.97 4.46
CA ARG A 18 -7.04 -2.69 5.85
C ARG A 18 -7.43 -3.95 6.62
N GLU A 19 -8.10 -4.90 5.96
CA GLU A 19 -8.50 -6.17 6.54
C GLU A 19 -7.33 -7.14 6.75
N SER A 20 -6.17 -6.89 6.13
CA SER A 20 -4.98 -7.74 6.29
C SER A 20 -4.40 -7.75 7.71
N GLY A 21 -4.70 -6.73 8.52
CA GLY A 21 -4.09 -6.55 9.84
C GLY A 21 -2.65 -6.04 9.81
N LEU A 22 -2.01 -5.92 8.64
CA LEU A 22 -0.67 -5.35 8.51
C LEU A 22 -0.68 -3.83 8.74
N PRO A 23 0.39 -3.26 9.33
CA PRO A 23 0.60 -1.82 9.33
C PRO A 23 0.47 -1.26 7.91
N ASN A 24 -0.39 -0.27 7.74
CA ASN A 24 -0.68 0.30 6.42
C ASN A 24 -1.00 1.79 6.50
N ARG A 25 -0.80 2.48 5.38
CA ARG A 25 -1.15 3.88 5.19
C ARG A 25 -1.57 4.12 3.74
N THR A 26 -2.75 4.68 3.54
CA THR A 26 -3.23 5.13 2.21
C THR A 26 -3.09 6.64 2.09
N ASP A 27 -2.51 7.10 0.99
CA ASP A 27 -2.45 8.51 0.60
C ASP A 27 -3.00 8.72 -0.82
N ALA A 28 -2.81 9.92 -1.37
CA ALA A 28 -3.32 10.30 -2.69
C ALA A 28 -2.70 9.51 -3.85
N MET A 29 -1.52 8.94 -3.67
CA MET A 29 -0.73 8.30 -4.74
C MET A 29 -0.60 6.79 -4.54
N PHE A 30 -0.48 6.33 -3.30
CA PHE A 30 -0.25 4.92 -2.98
C PHE A 30 -0.94 4.46 -1.71
N THR A 31 -1.08 3.14 -1.59
CA THR A 31 -1.25 2.49 -0.29
C THR A 31 0.03 1.74 0.04
N THR A 32 0.65 2.10 1.15
CA THR A 32 1.87 1.46 1.65
C THR A 32 1.48 0.44 2.72
N ILE A 33 2.10 -0.73 2.69
CA ILE A 33 1.96 -1.80 3.68
C ILE A 33 3.34 -2.22 4.17
N GLU A 34 3.42 -2.70 5.40
CA GLU A 34 4.64 -3.23 6.00
C GLU A 34 4.37 -4.61 6.63
N GLY A 35 5.26 -5.56 6.38
CA GLY A 35 5.16 -6.93 6.87
C GLY A 35 6.24 -7.80 6.22
N GLU A 36 6.15 -9.11 6.44
CA GLU A 36 7.03 -10.04 5.74
C GLU A 36 6.68 -10.12 4.25
N TRP A 37 7.65 -10.57 3.44
CA TRP A 37 7.52 -10.60 1.99
C TRP A 37 6.26 -11.32 1.52
N ASP A 38 6.03 -12.54 2.01
CA ASP A 38 4.89 -13.36 1.59
C ASP A 38 3.55 -12.77 2.06
N GLU A 39 3.52 -12.17 3.25
CA GLU A 39 2.33 -11.49 3.78
C GLU A 39 1.96 -10.29 2.90
N CYS A 40 2.95 -9.45 2.57
CA CYS A 40 2.73 -8.29 1.71
C CYS A 40 2.26 -8.70 0.31
N MET A 41 2.88 -9.72 -0.28
CA MET A 41 2.52 -10.18 -1.63
C MET A 41 1.14 -10.84 -1.67
N ALA A 42 0.71 -11.51 -0.58
CA ALA A 42 -0.66 -12.01 -0.45
C ALA A 42 -1.69 -10.86 -0.47
N VAL A 43 -1.41 -9.77 0.24
CA VAL A 43 -2.26 -8.57 0.23
C VAL A 43 -2.29 -7.91 -1.15
N VAL A 44 -1.13 -7.76 -1.80
CA VAL A 44 -1.04 -7.20 -3.16
C VAL A 44 -1.86 -8.02 -4.15
N LYS A 45 -1.74 -9.35 -4.10
CA LYS A 45 -2.55 -10.24 -4.94
C LYS A 45 -4.04 -10.05 -4.68
N GLY A 46 -4.46 -10.05 -3.40
CA GLY A 46 -5.86 -9.85 -3.03
C GLY A 46 -6.42 -8.49 -3.50
N ALA A 47 -5.62 -7.44 -3.41
CA ALA A 47 -5.99 -6.12 -3.92
C ALA A 47 -6.15 -6.11 -5.45
N CYS A 48 -5.25 -6.76 -6.19
CA CYS A 48 -5.38 -6.92 -7.64
C CYS A 48 -6.62 -7.74 -8.02
N ASP A 49 -6.89 -8.85 -7.31
CA ASP A 49 -8.07 -9.69 -7.54
C ASP A 49 -9.37 -8.90 -7.28
N ALA A 50 -9.40 -8.07 -6.23
CA ALA A 50 -10.53 -7.21 -5.92
C ALA A 50 -10.78 -6.15 -7.01
N VAL A 51 -9.73 -5.48 -7.49
CA VAL A 51 -9.83 -4.49 -8.58
C VAL A 51 -10.23 -5.16 -9.90
N GLY A 52 -9.79 -6.40 -10.14
CA GLY A 52 -10.11 -7.19 -11.32
C GLY A 52 -11.62 -7.42 -11.51
N GLN A 53 -12.43 -7.32 -10.45
CA GLN A 53 -13.88 -7.40 -10.55
C GLN A 53 -14.51 -6.20 -11.30
N TYR A 54 -13.77 -5.10 -11.44
CA TYR A 54 -14.21 -3.85 -12.06
C TYR A 54 -13.70 -3.67 -13.49
N GLY A 55 -12.89 -4.60 -14.03
CA GLY A 55 -12.38 -4.50 -15.40
C GLY A 55 -11.54 -5.70 -15.86
N ALA A 56 -11.45 -5.86 -17.18
CA ALA A 56 -10.77 -7.01 -17.79
C ALA A 56 -9.24 -7.04 -17.60
N ARG A 57 -8.63 -5.94 -17.14
CA ARG A 57 -7.19 -5.84 -16.91
C ARG A 57 -6.88 -4.92 -15.73
N VAL A 58 -5.94 -5.35 -14.88
CA VAL A 58 -5.35 -4.55 -13.80
C VAL A 58 -3.91 -4.21 -14.16
N SER A 59 -3.53 -2.94 -14.02
CA SER A 59 -2.13 -2.51 -14.09
C SER A 59 -1.63 -2.28 -12.67
N LEU A 60 -0.56 -2.95 -12.27
CA LEU A 60 0.04 -2.83 -10.95
C LEU A 60 1.35 -2.03 -11.03
N VAL A 61 1.48 -1.01 -10.18
CA VAL A 61 2.74 -0.33 -9.91
C VAL A 61 3.11 -0.62 -8.46
N LEU A 62 4.26 -1.26 -8.26
CA LEU A 62 4.74 -1.66 -6.93
C LEU A 62 6.17 -1.17 -6.74
N LYS A 63 6.43 -0.56 -5.58
CA LYS A 63 7.77 -0.21 -5.11
C LYS A 63 7.95 -0.82 -3.73
N ALA A 64 8.96 -1.68 -3.58
CA ALA A 64 9.29 -2.31 -2.31
C ALA A 64 10.66 -1.83 -1.81
N ASP A 65 10.77 -1.60 -0.50
CA ASP A 65 12.04 -1.50 0.19
C ASP A 65 12.23 -2.77 1.03
N ILE A 66 13.14 -3.63 0.61
CA ILE A 66 13.34 -4.96 1.19
C ILE A 66 14.62 -4.93 2.02
N ARG A 67 14.46 -4.78 3.33
CA ARG A 67 15.59 -4.66 4.27
C ARG A 67 15.37 -5.52 5.51
N PRO A 68 16.02 -6.69 5.59
CA PRO A 68 15.90 -7.60 6.73
C PRO A 68 16.25 -6.94 8.07
N GLY A 69 15.56 -7.35 9.15
CA GLY A 69 15.82 -6.92 10.52
C GLY A 69 15.33 -5.51 10.86
N ARG A 70 14.38 -4.96 10.09
CA ARG A 70 13.79 -3.64 10.31
C ARG A 70 12.27 -3.72 10.29
N SER A 71 11.64 -3.03 11.22
CA SER A 71 10.19 -2.89 11.38
C SER A 71 9.86 -1.50 11.94
N GLY A 72 8.59 -1.09 11.86
CA GLY A 72 8.14 0.27 12.17
C GLY A 72 8.69 1.32 11.22
N GLU A 73 9.01 0.94 9.98
CA GLU A 73 9.71 1.79 9.03
C GLU A 73 8.78 2.68 8.19
N LEU A 74 7.46 2.40 8.17
CA LEU A 74 6.46 3.34 7.66
C LEU A 74 6.58 4.72 8.31
N ASP A 75 6.71 4.75 9.64
CA ASP A 75 6.87 5.99 10.41
C ASP A 75 8.35 6.34 10.61
N GLY A 76 9.17 5.35 10.98
CA GLY A 76 10.57 5.58 11.34
C GLY A 76 11.41 6.21 10.22
N LYS A 77 11.06 5.98 8.94
CA LYS A 77 11.73 6.66 7.81
C LYS A 77 11.40 8.14 7.76
N VAL A 78 10.12 8.48 7.92
CA VAL A 78 9.64 9.85 7.90
C VAL A 78 10.23 10.60 9.10
N ASP A 79 10.18 10.01 10.28
CA ASP A 79 10.71 10.61 11.52
C ASP A 79 12.18 10.99 11.40
N ARG A 80 13.00 10.13 10.79
CA ARG A 80 14.43 10.41 10.58
C ARG A 80 14.68 11.54 9.59
N VAL A 81 13.86 11.66 8.54
CA VAL A 81 13.94 12.80 7.61
C VAL A 81 13.54 14.08 8.33
N GLU A 82 12.41 14.08 9.03
CA GLU A 82 11.93 15.24 9.79
C GLU A 82 12.91 15.69 10.89
N ALA A 83 13.57 14.75 11.56
CA ALA A 83 14.64 15.07 12.50
C ALA A 83 15.80 15.81 11.83
N LYS A 84 16.20 15.38 10.63
CA LYS A 84 17.27 16.05 9.86
C LYS A 84 16.84 17.42 9.35
N LEU A 85 15.58 17.57 8.93
CA LEU A 85 15.04 18.86 8.50
C LEU A 85 15.02 19.90 9.63
N ARG A 86 14.79 19.49 10.89
CA ARG A 86 14.88 20.39 12.05
C ARG A 86 16.29 20.85 12.41
N GLU A 87 17.31 20.17 11.89
CA GLU A 87 18.73 20.51 12.09
C GLU A 87 19.28 21.41 10.97
N LEU A 88 18.52 21.65 9.89
CA LEU A 88 18.85 22.59 8.82
C LEU A 88 18.53 24.03 9.23
#